data_AF-A0A2I0JB53-F1
#
_entry.id   AF-A0A2I0JB53-F1
#
_cell.length_a   1.000
_cell.length_b   1.000
_cell.length_c   1.000
_cell.angle_alpha   90.00
_cell.angle_beta   90.00
_cell.angle_gamma   90.00
#
_symmetry.space_group_name_H-M   'P 1'
#
loop_
_entity.id
_entity.type
_entity.pdbx_description
1 polymer ?
#
loop_
_entity_poly.entity_id
_entity_poly.type
_entity_poly.pdbx_seq_one_letter_code
_entity_poly.pdbx_strand_id
1 'polypeptide(L)'
;MFAASAGLVYFLSNSLSIENYFGCFFPLPIVLSSMRWGIAGGRKTMVATAVLLLVLSGPLKALTYLLTHGVLGFAMGSLWRLGASWSVSIFLCMLVRAVGALGYVTITSFLIKENILDLITINLHATISILFTASGINIIPSMDLIYAIFGIVLLLNSVFLVFLLHLLYSVFFTRLGMRSSLNLPRWLEKAI
;
A
#
# COMPACT_ATOMS: atom_id res chain seq x y z
N MET A 1 20.83 0.96 7.96
CA MET A 1 20.10 0.18 9.00
C MET A 1 18.62 0.00 8.65
N PHE A 2 17.83 1.07 8.48
CA PHE A 2 16.38 0.96 8.16
C PHE A 2 16.04 0.11 6.92
N ALA A 3 16.87 0.18 5.88
CA ALA A 3 16.66 -0.63 4.68
C ALA A 3 16.80 -2.14 4.94
N ALA A 4 17.78 -2.52 5.77
CA ALA A 4 18.03 -3.90 6.15
C ALA A 4 16.97 -4.44 7.11
N SER A 5 16.50 -3.63 8.07
CA SER A 5 15.37 -4.02 8.93
C SER A 5 14.08 -4.20 8.12
N ALA A 6 13.78 -3.29 7.18
CA ALA A 6 12.62 -3.42 6.32
C ALA A 6 12.69 -4.68 5.44
N GLY A 7 13.86 -4.95 4.83
CA GLY A 7 14.07 -6.13 4.01
C GLY A 7 14.00 -7.44 4.81
N LEU A 8 14.58 -7.48 6.01
CA LEU A 8 14.51 -8.65 6.89
C LEU A 8 13.08 -8.93 7.37
N VAL A 9 12.35 -7.89 7.81
CA VAL A 9 10.96 -8.04 8.26
C VAL A 9 10.07 -8.51 7.10
N TYR A 10 10.27 -7.98 5.89
CA TYR A 10 9.54 -8.46 4.70
C TYR A 10 9.88 -9.91 4.35
N PHE A 11 11.17 -10.27 4.35
CA PHE A 11 11.61 -11.64 4.08
C PHE A 11 11.06 -12.66 5.10
N LEU A 12 11.18 -12.35 6.40
CA LEU A 12 10.66 -13.19 7.48
C LEU A 12 9.14 -13.29 7.41
N SER A 13 8.46 -12.17 7.20
CA SER A 13 7.00 -12.13 7.11
C SER A 13 6.47 -12.93 5.93
N ASN A 14 7.16 -12.90 4.79
CA ASN A 14 6.83 -13.74 3.65
C ASN A 14 7.09 -15.22 3.97
N SER A 15 8.18 -15.54 4.67
CA SER A 15 8.54 -16.93 4.99
C SER A 15 7.58 -17.56 6.01
N LEU A 16 7.05 -16.74 6.93
CA LEU A 16 6.12 -17.16 7.99
C LEU A 16 4.64 -17.01 7.58
N SER A 17 4.34 -16.51 6.37
CA SER A 17 2.98 -16.20 5.91
C SER A 17 2.20 -15.18 6.78
N ILE A 18 2.92 -14.22 7.39
CA ILE A 18 2.35 -13.20 8.30
C ILE A 18 2.30 -11.80 7.63
N GLU A 19 2.52 -11.72 6.32
CA GLU A 19 2.62 -10.44 5.59
C GLU A 19 1.37 -9.56 5.72
N ASN A 20 0.19 -10.18 5.78
CA ASN A 20 -1.07 -9.46 5.90
C ASN A 20 -1.20 -8.71 7.23
N TYR A 21 -0.53 -9.17 8.29
CA TYR A 21 -0.54 -8.52 9.60
C TYR A 21 0.53 -7.43 9.72
N PHE A 22 1.71 -7.66 9.12
CA PHE A 22 2.82 -6.69 9.15
C PHE A 22 2.80 -5.69 7.98
N GLY A 23 1.82 -5.78 7.09
CA GLY A 23 1.65 -4.92 5.91
C GLY A 23 1.75 -3.41 6.23
N CYS A 24 1.24 -3.01 7.39
CA CYS A 24 1.27 -1.61 7.84
C CYS A 24 2.65 -1.13 8.30
N PHE A 25 3.58 -2.04 8.61
CA PHE A 25 4.93 -1.69 9.08
C PHE A 25 5.95 -1.61 7.95
N PHE A 26 5.71 -2.23 6.80
CA PHE A 26 6.67 -2.22 5.69
C PHE A 26 7.00 -0.83 5.12
N PRO A 27 6.04 0.12 5.01
CA PRO A 27 6.33 1.47 4.56
C PRO A 27 6.97 2.36 5.63
N LEU A 28 6.86 2.00 6.92
CA LEU A 28 7.27 2.84 8.05
C LEU A 28 8.77 3.20 8.04
N PRO A 29 9.72 2.28 7.76
CA PRO A 29 11.14 2.62 7.66
C PRO A 29 11.46 3.64 6.57
N ILE A 30 10.73 3.60 5.44
CA ILE A 30 10.91 4.54 4.32
C ILE A 30 10.37 5.92 4.70
N VAL A 31 9.18 5.97 5.33
CA VAL A 31 8.58 7.24 5.80
C VAL A 31 9.47 7.86 6.87
N LEU A 32 9.93 7.09 7.85
CA LEU A 32 10.82 7.56 8.92
C LEU A 32 12.14 8.09 8.34
N SER A 33 12.70 7.40 7.34
CA SER A 33 13.93 7.86 6.69
C SER A 33 13.71 9.17 5.94
N SER A 34 12.58 9.30 5.24
CA SER A 34 12.18 10.53 4.53
C SER A 34 12.00 11.71 5.47
N MET A 35 11.39 11.47 6.63
CA MET A 35 11.13 12.51 7.62
C MET A 35 12.40 12.95 8.36
N ARG A 36 13.30 12.03 8.69
CA ARG A 36 14.55 12.34 9.42
C ARG A 36 15.68 12.88 8.55
N TRP A 37 15.92 12.30 7.38
CA TRP A 37 17.05 12.64 6.50
C TRP A 37 16.62 13.24 5.15
N GLY A 38 15.34 13.61 5.03
CA GLY A 38 14.79 14.23 3.83
C GLY A 38 14.44 13.22 2.72
N ILE A 39 13.88 13.75 1.62
CA ILE A 39 13.38 12.97 0.47
C ILE A 39 14.48 12.07 -0.11
N ALA A 40 15.73 12.56 -0.16
CA ALA A 40 16.87 11.78 -0.63
C ALA A 40 17.16 10.54 0.24
N GLY A 41 16.94 10.63 1.57
CA GLY A 41 17.06 9.49 2.49
C GLY A 41 15.99 8.43 2.25
N GLY A 42 14.74 8.88 2.07
CA GLY A 42 13.61 8.03 1.70
C GLY A 42 13.84 7.25 0.41
N ARG A 43 14.30 7.93 -0.65
CA ARG A 43 14.60 7.28 -1.93
C ARG A 43 15.70 6.23 -1.78
N LYS A 44 16.78 6.56 -1.07
CA LYS A 44 17.90 5.63 -0.84
C LYS A 44 17.45 4.40 -0.06
N THR A 45 16.59 4.56 0.95
CA THR A 45 16.08 3.44 1.73
C THR A 45 15.15 2.54 0.91
N MET A 46 14.24 3.13 0.13
CA MET A 46 13.39 2.37 -0.80
C MET A 46 14.21 1.54 -1.80
N VAL A 47 15.17 2.17 -2.48
CA VAL A 47 16.02 1.48 -3.47
C VAL A 47 16.90 0.42 -2.81
N ALA A 48 17.51 0.74 -1.66
CA ALA A 48 18.34 -0.22 -0.94
C ALA A 48 17.55 -1.45 -0.48
N THR A 49 16.32 -1.27 0.02
CA THR A 49 15.46 -2.41 0.40
C THR A 49 15.04 -3.21 -0.83
N ALA A 50 14.69 -2.57 -1.95
CA ALA A 50 14.33 -3.27 -3.17
C ALA A 50 15.50 -4.11 -3.73
N VAL A 51 16.71 -3.55 -3.76
CA VAL A 51 17.92 -4.28 -4.19
C VAL A 51 18.23 -5.44 -3.24
N LEU A 52 18.09 -5.23 -1.93
CA LEU A 52 18.30 -6.29 -0.94
C LEU A 52 17.28 -7.43 -1.12
N LEU A 53 16.00 -7.11 -1.32
CA LEU A 53 14.96 -8.10 -1.59
C LEU A 53 15.15 -8.79 -2.95
N LEU A 54 15.69 -8.09 -3.94
CA LEU A 54 16.01 -8.67 -5.25
C LEU A 54 17.05 -9.78 -5.09
N VAL A 55 18.09 -9.53 -4.30
CA VAL A 55 19.17 -10.49 -4.03
C VAL A 55 18.68 -11.66 -3.16
N LEU A 56 17.86 -11.39 -2.13
CA LEU A 56 17.45 -12.41 -1.16
C LEU A 56 16.22 -13.24 -1.58
N SER A 57 15.26 -12.60 -2.24
CA SER A 57 13.90 -13.14 -2.45
C SER A 57 13.52 -13.27 -3.92
N GLY A 58 14.37 -12.78 -4.83
CA GLY A 58 14.13 -12.80 -6.27
C GLY A 58 13.35 -11.59 -6.79
N PRO A 59 13.27 -11.46 -8.13
CA PRO A 59 12.75 -10.25 -8.80
C PRO A 59 11.28 -10.01 -8.56
N LEU A 60 10.46 -11.06 -8.51
CA LEU A 60 9.02 -10.96 -8.23
C LEU A 60 8.75 -10.29 -6.89
N LYS A 61 9.35 -10.81 -5.81
CA LYS A 61 9.09 -10.33 -4.45
C LYS A 61 9.63 -8.91 -4.24
N ALA A 62 10.79 -8.60 -4.81
CA ALA A 62 11.34 -7.26 -4.78
C ALA A 62 10.41 -6.24 -5.46
N LEU A 63 9.85 -6.62 -6.61
CA LEU A 63 8.93 -5.78 -7.36
C LEU A 63 7.59 -5.62 -6.65
N THR A 64 7.04 -6.72 -6.10
CA THR A 64 5.84 -6.67 -5.24
C THR A 64 6.04 -5.67 -4.12
N TYR A 65 7.11 -5.83 -3.33
CA TYR A 65 7.43 -4.90 -2.25
C TYR A 65 7.51 -3.44 -2.73
N LEU A 66 8.21 -3.20 -3.84
CA LEU A 66 8.39 -1.86 -4.37
C LEU A 66 7.05 -1.22 -4.74
N LEU A 67 6.18 -1.94 -5.45
CA LEU A 67 4.90 -1.44 -5.95
C LEU A 67 3.84 -1.31 -4.86
N THR A 68 3.76 -2.27 -3.95
CA THR A 68 2.69 -2.31 -2.94
C THR A 68 3.03 -1.50 -1.68
N HIS A 69 4.31 -1.41 -1.32
CA HIS A 69 4.75 -0.79 -0.06
C HIS A 69 5.78 0.34 -0.27
N GLY A 70 6.74 0.15 -1.17
CA GLY A 70 7.86 1.06 -1.37
C GLY A 70 7.45 2.44 -1.88
N VAL A 71 6.75 2.47 -3.02
CA VAL A 71 6.29 3.72 -3.66
C VAL A 71 5.31 4.46 -2.73
N LEU A 72 4.41 3.74 -2.05
CA LEU A 72 3.49 4.34 -1.07
C LEU A 72 4.25 5.01 0.08
N GLY A 73 5.20 4.30 0.70
CA GLY A 73 6.00 4.84 1.80
C GLY A 73 6.82 6.05 1.39
N PHE A 74 7.38 6.03 0.17
CA PHE A 74 8.12 7.17 -0.38
C PHE A 74 7.21 8.38 -0.66
N ALA A 75 6.04 8.16 -1.25
CA ALA A 75 5.08 9.23 -1.54
C ALA A 75 4.59 9.89 -0.25
N MET A 76 4.18 9.09 0.74
CA MET A 76 3.72 9.56 2.03
C MET A 76 4.80 10.34 2.80
N GLY A 77 6.02 9.78 2.88
CA GLY A 77 7.15 10.44 3.54
C GLY A 77 7.57 11.75 2.85
N SER A 78 7.47 11.82 1.53
CA SER A 78 7.77 13.03 0.76
C SER A 78 6.71 14.10 0.97
N LEU A 79 5.43 13.75 0.90
CA LEU A 79 4.31 14.66 1.11
C LEU A 79 4.31 15.28 2.51
N TRP A 80 4.59 14.46 3.52
CA TRP A 80 4.69 14.94 4.90
C TRP A 80 5.90 15.86 5.11
N ARG A 81 7.04 15.55 4.50
CA ARG A 81 8.22 16.43 4.56
C ARG A 81 8.00 17.76 3.87
N LEU A 82 7.21 17.78 2.81
CA LEU A 82 6.83 19.00 2.07
C LEU A 82 5.74 19.82 2.79
N GLY A 83 5.24 19.35 3.94
CA GLY A 83 4.18 20.06 4.67
C GLY A 83 2.82 20.02 3.96
N ALA A 84 2.57 19.00 3.12
CA ALA A 84 1.27 18.86 2.46
C ALA A 84 0.14 18.75 3.51
N SER A 85 -1.03 19.29 3.21
CA SER A 85 -2.19 19.15 4.08
C SER A 85 -2.59 17.68 4.19
N TRP A 86 -3.09 17.29 5.35
CA TRP A 86 -3.42 15.90 5.65
C TRP A 86 -4.37 15.26 4.62
N SER A 87 -5.40 16.00 4.19
CA SER A 87 -6.35 15.54 3.17
C SER A 87 -5.70 15.33 1.80
N VAL A 88 -4.82 16.24 1.37
CA VAL A 88 -4.10 16.12 0.09
C VAL A 88 -3.13 14.93 0.14
N SER A 89 -2.46 14.73 1.27
CA SER A 89 -1.58 13.57 1.46
C SER A 89 -2.33 12.25 1.33
N ILE A 90 -3.51 12.13 1.96
CA ILE A 90 -4.35 10.92 1.85
C ILE A 90 -4.80 10.70 0.42
N PHE A 91 -5.30 11.73 -0.24
CA PHE A 91 -5.80 11.63 -1.61
C PHE A 91 -4.70 11.18 -2.58
N LEU A 92 -3.52 11.80 -2.52
CA LEU A 92 -2.39 11.42 -3.38
C LEU A 92 -1.86 10.02 -3.04
N CYS A 93 -1.74 9.66 -1.75
CA CYS A 93 -1.30 8.33 -1.34
C CYS A 93 -2.29 7.24 -1.76
N MET A 94 -3.59 7.54 -1.76
CA MET A 94 -4.64 6.64 -2.24
C MET A 94 -4.49 6.35 -3.74
N LEU A 95 -4.25 7.38 -4.56
CA LEU A 95 -3.98 7.20 -5.99
C LEU A 95 -2.71 6.39 -6.22
N VAL A 96 -1.63 6.70 -5.50
CA VAL A 96 -0.38 5.94 -5.58
C VAL A 96 -0.59 4.48 -5.21
N ARG A 97 -1.40 4.19 -4.18
CA ARG A 97 -1.70 2.81 -3.76
C ARG A 97 -2.54 2.05 -4.78
N ALA A 98 -3.51 2.71 -5.39
CA ALA A 98 -4.36 2.13 -6.43
C ALA A 98 -3.53 1.80 -7.69
N VAL A 99 -2.69 2.73 -8.13
CA VAL A 99 -1.75 2.51 -9.26
C VAL A 99 -0.75 1.41 -8.92
N GLY A 100 -0.22 1.37 -7.69
CA GLY A 100 0.69 0.32 -7.24
C GLY A 100 0.04 -1.08 -7.25
N ALA A 101 -1.23 -1.19 -6.85
CA ALA A 101 -1.99 -2.44 -6.94
C ALA A 101 -2.21 -2.90 -8.38
N LEU A 102 -2.65 -1.99 -9.26
CA LEU A 102 -2.85 -2.31 -10.68
C LEU A 102 -1.53 -2.70 -11.33
N GLY A 103 -0.46 -1.95 -11.06
CA GLY A 103 0.89 -2.25 -11.52
C GLY A 103 1.33 -3.65 -11.06
N TYR A 104 1.12 -4.00 -9.80
CA TYR A 104 1.41 -5.33 -9.28
C TYR A 104 0.66 -6.42 -10.05
N VAL A 105 -0.64 -6.27 -10.26
CA VAL A 105 -1.43 -7.28 -11.00
C VAL A 105 -0.95 -7.39 -12.45
N THR A 106 -0.71 -6.28 -13.13
CA THR A 106 -0.26 -6.29 -14.54
C THR A 106 1.12 -6.94 -14.71
N ILE A 107 2.07 -6.64 -13.82
CA ILE A 107 3.42 -7.18 -13.98
C ILE A 107 3.46 -8.64 -13.55
N THR A 108 2.71 -9.01 -12.52
CA THR A 108 2.56 -10.42 -12.13
C THR A 108 1.90 -11.21 -13.25
N SER A 109 0.88 -10.63 -13.92
CA SER A 109 0.23 -11.24 -15.08
C SER A 109 1.21 -11.47 -16.23
N PHE A 110 2.02 -10.47 -16.55
CA PHE A 110 3.08 -10.59 -17.56
C PHE A 110 4.09 -11.69 -17.19
N LEU A 111 4.51 -11.76 -15.92
CA LEU A 111 5.57 -12.68 -15.51
C LEU A 111 5.10 -14.13 -15.39
N ILE A 112 3.86 -14.36 -14.95
CA ILE A 112 3.25 -15.69 -14.86
C ILE A 112 2.75 -16.16 -16.24
N LYS A 113 2.68 -15.26 -17.24
CA LYS A 113 2.08 -15.49 -18.57
C LYS A 113 0.61 -15.93 -18.50
N GLU A 114 -0.09 -15.48 -17.47
CA GLU A 114 -1.52 -15.70 -17.27
C GLU A 114 -2.22 -14.36 -17.07
N ASN A 115 -3.45 -14.24 -17.56
CA ASN A 115 -4.29 -13.06 -17.34
C ASN A 115 -4.88 -13.08 -15.92
N ILE A 116 -4.09 -12.63 -14.95
CA ILE A 116 -4.53 -12.58 -13.54
C ILE A 116 -5.73 -11.64 -13.38
N LEU A 117 -5.82 -10.57 -14.18
CA LEU A 117 -6.99 -9.69 -14.19
C LEU A 117 -8.27 -10.43 -14.61
N ASP A 118 -8.20 -11.25 -15.66
CA ASP A 118 -9.33 -12.07 -16.09
C ASP A 118 -9.68 -13.09 -15.01
N LEU A 119 -8.68 -13.73 -14.40
CA LEU A 119 -8.88 -14.69 -13.33
C LEU A 119 -9.59 -14.04 -12.12
N ILE A 120 -9.16 -12.85 -11.69
CA ILE A 120 -9.80 -12.10 -10.61
C ILE A 120 -11.24 -11.74 -11.01
N THR A 121 -11.45 -11.28 -12.25
CA THR A 121 -12.77 -10.84 -12.75
C THR A 121 -13.76 -12.00 -12.83
N ILE A 122 -13.33 -13.18 -13.29
CA ILE A 122 -14.15 -14.40 -13.34
C ILE A 122 -14.53 -14.86 -11.93
N ASN A 123 -13.58 -14.84 -10.98
CA ASN A 123 -13.88 -15.20 -9.58
C ASN A 123 -14.83 -14.19 -8.92
N LEU A 124 -14.70 -12.90 -9.24
CA LEU A 124 -15.63 -11.87 -8.79
C LEU A 124 -17.02 -12.06 -9.40
N HIS A 125 -17.10 -12.34 -10.70
CA HIS A 125 -18.36 -12.66 -11.37
C HIS A 125 -19.07 -13.81 -10.66
N ALA A 126 -18.37 -14.92 -10.43
CA ALA A 126 -18.92 -16.10 -9.77
C ALA A 126 -19.43 -15.77 -8.35
N THR A 127 -18.64 -15.04 -7.56
CA THR A 127 -18.99 -14.68 -6.18
C THR A 127 -20.23 -13.77 -6.15
N ILE A 128 -20.30 -12.76 -7.02
CA ILE A 128 -21.43 -11.84 -7.11
C ILE A 128 -22.69 -12.56 -7.59
N SER A 129 -22.58 -13.42 -8.60
CA SER A 129 -23.69 -14.24 -9.09
C SER A 129 -24.26 -15.16 -8.00
N ILE A 130 -23.41 -15.75 -7.17
CA ILE A 130 -23.84 -16.54 -6.00
C ILE A 130 -24.56 -15.66 -4.98
N LEU A 131 -24.02 -14.48 -4.66
CA LEU A 131 -24.65 -13.52 -3.73
C LEU A 131 -26.02 -13.03 -4.21
N PHE A 132 -26.16 -12.74 -5.50
CA PHE A 132 -27.44 -12.34 -6.11
C PHE A 132 -28.45 -13.48 -6.06
N THR A 133 -28.04 -14.69 -6.42
CA THR A 133 -28.88 -15.89 -6.32
C THR A 133 -29.33 -16.14 -4.88
N ALA A 134 -28.41 -16.02 -3.91
CA ALA A 134 -28.71 -16.16 -2.48
C ALA A 134 -29.66 -15.07 -1.95
N SER A 135 -29.64 -13.88 -2.57
CA SER A 135 -30.53 -12.75 -2.23
C SER A 135 -31.88 -12.80 -2.97
N GLY A 136 -32.14 -13.86 -3.76
CA GLY A 136 -33.37 -14.00 -4.55
C GLY A 136 -33.39 -13.15 -5.84
N ILE A 137 -32.27 -12.52 -6.20
CA ILE A 137 -32.13 -11.67 -7.38
C ILE A 137 -31.56 -12.53 -8.52
N ASN A 138 -32.41 -12.96 -9.46
CA ASN A 138 -32.00 -13.73 -10.64
C ASN A 138 -31.50 -12.81 -11.78
N ILE A 139 -30.55 -11.93 -11.48
CA ILE A 139 -29.92 -11.05 -12.47
C ILE A 139 -28.50 -11.53 -12.71
N ILE A 140 -28.16 -11.80 -13.96
CA ILE A 140 -26.78 -12.13 -14.35
C ILE A 140 -26.01 -10.81 -14.46
N PRO A 141 -24.96 -10.60 -13.65
CA PRO A 141 -24.21 -9.34 -13.67
C PRO A 141 -23.46 -9.18 -14.99
N SER A 142 -23.56 -7.99 -15.60
CA SER A 142 -22.80 -7.65 -16.80
C SER A 142 -21.31 -7.48 -16.48
N MET A 143 -20.43 -7.67 -17.47
CA MET A 143 -18.98 -7.52 -17.25
C MET A 143 -18.60 -6.08 -16.85
N ASP A 144 -19.26 -5.07 -17.41
CA ASP A 144 -19.02 -3.66 -17.08
C ASP A 144 -19.31 -3.37 -15.59
N LEU A 145 -20.37 -3.96 -15.04
CA LEU A 145 -20.71 -3.82 -13.63
C LEU A 145 -19.62 -4.43 -12.74
N ILE A 146 -19.00 -5.53 -13.17
CA ILE A 146 -17.98 -6.23 -12.38
C ILE A 146 -16.69 -5.44 -12.37
N TYR A 147 -16.28 -4.87 -13.52
CA TYR A 147 -15.14 -3.97 -13.57
C TYR A 147 -15.36 -2.73 -12.70
N ALA A 148 -16.58 -2.17 -12.70
CA ALA A 148 -16.93 -1.04 -11.82
C ALA A 148 -16.83 -1.43 -10.33
N ILE A 149 -17.38 -2.59 -9.94
CA ILE A 149 -17.30 -3.09 -8.56
C ILE A 149 -15.85 -3.34 -8.16
N PHE A 150 -15.04 -3.97 -9.02
CA PHE A 150 -13.62 -4.19 -8.77
C PHE A 150 -12.88 -2.87 -8.51
N GLY A 151 -13.12 -1.86 -9.37
CA GLY A 151 -12.55 -0.53 -9.20
C GLY A 151 -12.96 0.12 -7.88
N ILE A 152 -14.25 0.06 -7.52
CA ILE A 152 -14.76 0.63 -6.27
C ILE A 152 -14.13 -0.06 -5.05
N VAL A 153 -14.10 -1.40 -5.04
CA VAL A 153 -13.51 -2.19 -3.95
C VAL A 153 -12.01 -1.89 -3.81
N LEU A 154 -11.29 -1.78 -4.93
CA LEU A 154 -9.87 -1.42 -4.95
C LEU A 154 -9.62 -0.02 -4.36
N LEU A 155 -10.42 0.97 -4.78
CA LEU A 155 -10.31 2.34 -4.26
C LEU A 155 -10.66 2.39 -2.77
N LEU A 156 -11.72 1.71 -2.36
CA LEU A 156 -12.17 1.65 -0.98
C LEU A 156 -11.09 1.01 -0.09
N ASN A 157 -10.51 -0.11 -0.51
CA ASN A 157 -9.37 -0.74 0.17
C ASN A 157 -8.18 0.21 0.30
N SER A 158 -7.86 0.95 -0.78
CA SER A 158 -6.77 1.90 -0.79
C SER A 158 -7.01 3.07 0.16
N VAL A 159 -8.23 3.62 0.21
CA VAL A 159 -8.60 4.70 1.14
C VAL A 159 -8.46 4.24 2.59
N PHE A 160 -9.04 3.10 2.96
CA PHE A 160 -9.00 2.59 4.33
C PHE A 160 -7.58 2.31 4.80
N LEU A 161 -6.77 1.67 3.96
CA LEU A 161 -5.39 1.36 4.30
C LEU A 161 -4.54 2.63 4.46
N VAL A 162 -4.66 3.57 3.52
CA VAL A 162 -3.90 4.84 3.58
C VAL A 162 -4.32 5.66 4.80
N PHE A 163 -5.61 5.71 5.11
CA PHE A 163 -6.13 6.37 6.31
C PHE A 163 -5.57 5.74 7.58
N LEU A 164 -5.59 4.41 7.68
CA LEU A 164 -5.03 3.67 8.81
C LEU A 164 -3.53 3.96 8.97
N LEU A 165 -2.77 3.96 7.87
CA LEU A 165 -1.34 4.31 7.89
C LEU A 165 -1.11 5.74 8.37
N HIS A 166 -1.89 6.72 7.88
CA HIS A 166 -1.77 8.11 8.30
C HIS A 166 -2.03 8.26 9.80
N LEU A 167 -3.04 7.59 10.33
CA LEU A 167 -3.35 7.59 11.77
C LEU A 167 -2.24 6.92 12.56
N LEU A 168 -1.87 5.67 12.22
CA LEU A 168 -0.85 4.92 12.92
C LEU A 168 0.50 5.66 12.95
N TYR A 169 0.92 6.17 11.80
CA TYR A 169 2.21 6.85 11.69
C TYR A 169 2.21 8.20 12.41
N SER A 170 1.10 8.95 12.37
CA SER A 170 1.00 10.19 13.15
C SER A 170 1.21 9.95 14.65
N VAL A 171 0.66 8.87 15.20
CA VAL A 171 0.87 8.47 16.60
C VAL A 171 2.34 8.06 16.84
N PHE A 172 2.95 7.29 15.94
CA PHE A 172 4.37 6.93 16.08
C PHE A 172 5.30 8.16 16.05
N PHE A 173 5.11 9.07 15.10
CA PHE A 173 5.97 10.23 14.95
C PHE A 173 5.78 11.28 16.06
N THR A 174 4.57 11.44 16.56
CA THR A 174 4.29 12.31 17.72
C THR A 174 4.96 11.77 18.99
N ARG A 175 4.98 10.44 19.20
CA ARG A 175 5.70 9.78 20.29
C ARG A 175 7.22 9.86 20.14
N LEU A 176 7.72 9.90 18.91
CA LEU A 176 9.14 10.09 18.59
C LEU A 176 9.61 11.55 18.66
N GLY A 177 8.74 12.50 19.07
CA GLY A 177 9.09 13.92 19.23
C GLY A 177 9.14 14.73 17.94
N MET A 178 8.64 14.20 16.81
CA MET A 178 8.68 14.85 15.50
C MET A 178 7.37 15.60 15.16
N ARG A 179 6.69 16.15 16.17
CA ARG A 179 5.38 16.82 16.02
C ARG A 179 5.44 18.04 15.08
N SER A 180 6.52 18.80 15.10
CA SER A 180 6.66 20.05 14.33
C SER A 180 6.69 19.87 12.81
N SER A 181 6.93 18.65 12.32
CA SER A 181 6.99 18.35 10.89
C SER A 181 5.67 17.79 10.35
N LEU A 182 4.62 17.68 11.17
CA LEU A 182 3.34 17.08 10.79
C LEU A 182 2.24 18.15 10.81
N ASN A 183 1.60 18.38 9.67
CA ASN A 183 0.37 19.16 9.58
C ASN A 183 -0.83 18.26 9.92
N LEU A 184 -1.07 18.09 11.23
CA LEU A 184 -2.14 17.25 11.75
C LEU A 184 -3.49 17.98 11.69
N PRO A 185 -4.60 17.27 11.46
CA PRO A 185 -5.91 17.86 11.58
C PRO A 185 -6.26 18.09 13.06
N ARG A 186 -6.98 19.18 13.35
CA ARG A 186 -7.30 19.65 14.73
C ARG A 186 -7.93 18.59 15.64
N TRP A 187 -8.69 17.64 15.09
CA TRP A 187 -9.30 16.56 15.88
C TRP A 187 -8.25 15.57 16.40
N LEU A 188 -7.21 15.32 15.61
CA LEU A 188 -6.13 14.39 15.94
C LEU A 188 -5.10 15.04 16.86
N GLU A 189 -4.84 16.35 16.71
CA GLU A 189 -4.02 17.13 17.64
C GLU A 189 -4.60 17.12 19.07
N LYS A 190 -5.93 17.15 19.21
CA LYS A 190 -6.58 17.08 20.52
C LYS A 190 -6.50 15.71 21.18
N ALA A 191 -6.26 14.65 20.39
CA ALA A 191 -6.26 13.27 20.87
C ALA A 191 -4.86 12.74 21.24
N ILE A 192 -3.78 13.45 20.89
CA ILE A 192 -2.38 12.97 20.99
C ILE A 192 -1.46 13.91 21.79
#